data_AF-A0A935UH82-F1
#
_entry.id   AF-A0A935UH82-F1
#
_cell.length_a   1.000
_cell.length_b   1.000
_cell.length_c   1.000
_cell.angle_alpha   90.00
_cell.angle_beta   90.00
_cell.angle_gamma   90.00
#
_symmetry.space_group_name_H-M   'P 1'
#
loop_
_entity.id
_entity.type
_entity.pdbx_description
1 polymer ?
#
loop_
_entity_poly.entity_id
_entity_poly.type
_entity_poly.pdbx_seq_one_letter_code
_entity_poly.pdbx_strand_id
1 'polypeptide(L)'
;MKRRDFLAASALLSLLSPSSVLAANKKKTATTATGKPAGKGGAKAAGRTGAKATARPDGRASARKGSRQGGYRPIVEAPTAAPAEAPSPPPVAAEQYNAISLPDEAQPQWRSYDISSIITLHHIKGKLRLWLPLAQYKDTPWQRSLGHSWRGTFDSAGIYRDPVAEMEVFYADWKDATGTPQLQLVSQVAKQDRHFDITRRGSVAERGEVLRRCLQSSNLVPTDGLVHRAAERAIGRIKDPVAQGKAIYDWVVDNTSYDPGRSGIGRGDVEAMLDSGQLSGKSADIALLFVGLCRSVGIPARPVFGLRIDSSRLFAGLGATGNLRTVQHCRAEFYTPGYGWIPVDPGDVRKAIHDERLSNGDPKLVVLRKLLFGFWEKNWIAFNSAQDVRLQGATGAGVLPFLVLPQAEAGGIRFDSSDAERLSYTVNASRVDG
;
A
#
# COMPACT_ATOMS: atom_id res chain seq x y z
N MET A 1 -52.15 -20.76 -5.05
CA MET A 1 -52.26 -21.69 -6.21
C MET A 1 -51.89 -20.89 -7.47
N LYS A 2 -50.93 -21.33 -8.30
CA LYS A 2 -51.13 -22.04 -9.60
C LYS A 2 -52.12 -21.28 -10.54
N ARG A 3 -51.83 -21.02 -11.83
CA ARG A 3 -50.68 -21.34 -12.73
C ARG A 3 -50.76 -20.42 -13.98
N ARG A 4 -49.63 -20.29 -14.71
CA ARG A 4 -49.42 -20.21 -16.20
C ARG A 4 -50.60 -19.77 -17.09
N ASP A 5 -50.45 -18.85 -18.05
CA ASP A 5 -49.65 -18.94 -19.29
C ASP A 5 -49.21 -17.52 -19.76
N PHE A 6 -48.12 -17.30 -20.50
CA PHE A 6 -48.04 -17.46 -21.96
C PHE A 6 -46.57 -17.52 -22.45
N LEU A 7 -46.33 -18.31 -23.50
CA LEU A 7 -45.08 -18.35 -24.28
C LEU A 7 -45.45 -18.24 -25.77
N ALA A 8 -44.99 -17.21 -26.49
CA ALA A 8 -44.77 -17.20 -27.95
C ALA A 8 -44.23 -15.84 -28.44
N ALA A 9 -43.51 -15.87 -29.57
CA ALA A 9 -42.95 -14.74 -30.33
C ALA A 9 -41.84 -13.91 -29.61
N SER A 10 -40.76 -13.48 -30.27
CA SER A 10 -40.48 -13.44 -31.71
C SER A 10 -39.09 -13.95 -32.06
N ALA A 11 -38.99 -14.69 -33.17
CA ALA A 11 -37.76 -14.90 -33.92
C ALA A 11 -37.95 -14.30 -35.31
N LEU A 12 -36.92 -13.55 -35.79
CA LEU A 12 -36.62 -13.09 -37.16
C LEU A 12 -36.13 -11.63 -37.13
N LEU A 13 -34.83 -11.43 -37.36
CA LEU A 13 -34.31 -10.62 -38.46
C LEU A 13 -32.78 -10.82 -38.58
N SER A 14 -32.38 -11.31 -39.76
CA SER A 14 -31.23 -10.89 -40.58
C SER A 14 -29.92 -10.46 -39.87
N LEU A 15 -28.84 -11.24 -39.97
CA LEU A 15 -27.90 -11.22 -41.11
C LEU A 15 -27.20 -9.85 -41.31
N LEU A 16 -25.98 -9.72 -40.79
CA LEU A 16 -24.89 -8.93 -41.39
C LEU A 16 -23.56 -9.34 -40.76
N SER A 17 -22.76 -10.11 -41.51
CA SER A 17 -21.38 -10.44 -41.18
C SER A 17 -20.46 -9.98 -42.32
N PRO A 18 -19.29 -9.38 -42.02
CA PRO A 18 -18.21 -9.25 -42.99
C PRO A 18 -17.08 -10.23 -42.67
N SER A 19 -16.68 -11.03 -43.67
CA SER A 19 -15.48 -11.87 -43.63
C SER A 19 -14.42 -11.30 -44.57
N SER A 20 -13.24 -10.95 -44.04
CA SER A 20 -11.99 -10.65 -44.77
C SER A 20 -10.91 -10.31 -43.71
N VAL A 21 -9.60 -10.60 -43.81
CA VAL A 21 -8.73 -11.09 -44.90
C VAL A 21 -7.71 -12.10 -44.35
N LEU A 22 -7.28 -13.05 -45.19
CA LEU A 22 -6.19 -14.00 -44.93
C LEU A 22 -4.87 -13.49 -45.56
N ALA A 23 -3.84 -13.21 -44.76
CA ALA A 23 -2.46 -12.97 -45.22
C ALA A 23 -1.49 -12.98 -44.01
N ALA A 24 -0.21 -13.37 -44.09
CA ALA A 24 0.49 -14.28 -45.01
C ALA A 24 1.82 -14.68 -44.34
N ASN A 25 2.28 -15.92 -44.51
CA ASN A 25 3.55 -16.39 -43.94
C ASN A 25 4.76 -15.61 -44.47
N LYS A 26 5.69 -15.21 -43.59
CA LYS A 26 7.10 -14.97 -43.96
C LYS A 26 8.02 -15.92 -43.20
N LYS A 27 8.62 -16.86 -43.95
CA LYS A 27 9.67 -17.76 -43.47
C LYS A 27 11.04 -17.08 -43.60
N LYS A 28 11.88 -17.30 -42.58
CA LYS A 28 13.34 -17.47 -42.61
C LYS A 28 14.19 -16.56 -43.51
N THR A 29 15.14 -15.89 -42.87
CA THR A 29 16.56 -16.17 -43.16
C THR A 29 17.33 -16.27 -41.85
N ALA A 30 17.95 -17.42 -41.62
CA ALA A 30 18.91 -17.64 -40.54
C ALA A 30 20.26 -17.94 -41.19
N THR A 31 21.30 -17.19 -40.80
CA THR A 31 22.69 -17.42 -41.23
C THR A 31 23.53 -17.74 -40.00
N THR A 32 23.56 -19.02 -39.64
CA THR A 32 24.53 -19.57 -38.68
C THR A 32 25.80 -19.98 -39.42
N ALA A 33 26.87 -19.21 -39.25
CA ALA A 33 28.21 -19.60 -39.68
C ALA A 33 28.90 -20.41 -38.58
N THR A 34 29.55 -21.51 -38.96
CA THR A 34 30.22 -22.47 -38.09
C THR A 34 31.67 -22.08 -37.76
N GLY A 35 32.11 -22.28 -36.51
CA GLY A 35 33.53 -22.15 -36.13
C GLY A 35 33.85 -22.85 -34.80
N LYS A 36 34.71 -23.87 -34.84
CA LYS A 36 35.20 -24.69 -33.70
C LYS A 36 36.43 -25.50 -34.18
N PRO A 37 37.29 -26.10 -33.32
CA PRO A 37 38.00 -25.61 -32.12
C PRO A 37 39.55 -25.76 -32.21
N ALA A 38 40.30 -24.98 -31.41
CA ALA A 38 41.57 -25.35 -30.74
C ALA A 38 42.01 -24.20 -29.80
N GLY A 39 42.74 -24.37 -28.69
CA GLY A 39 43.12 -25.58 -27.95
C GLY A 39 44.21 -25.32 -26.88
N LYS A 40 44.00 -25.85 -25.65
CA LYS A 40 44.97 -26.13 -24.55
C LYS A 40 45.74 -24.99 -23.83
N GLY A 41 45.91 -25.21 -22.51
CA GLY A 41 46.85 -24.51 -21.61
C GLY A 41 46.14 -23.73 -20.47
N GLY A 42 46.22 -24.05 -19.18
CA GLY A 42 46.86 -25.19 -18.50
C GLY A 42 47.81 -24.79 -17.37
N ALA A 43 47.31 -24.52 -16.16
CA ALA A 43 48.13 -24.44 -14.94
C ALA A 43 47.30 -24.73 -13.66
N LYS A 44 47.86 -25.50 -12.72
CA LYS A 44 47.34 -25.78 -11.37
C LYS A 44 48.27 -25.18 -10.31
N ALA A 45 47.71 -24.67 -9.21
CA ALA A 45 48.20 -24.79 -7.82
C ALA A 45 47.01 -24.41 -6.91
N ALA A 46 46.53 -25.19 -5.94
CA ALA A 46 47.19 -25.68 -4.72
C ALA A 46 47.77 -24.52 -3.87
N GLY A 47 47.34 -24.19 -2.64
CA GLY A 47 46.36 -24.80 -1.73
C GLY A 47 46.96 -25.00 -0.34
N ARG A 48 46.25 -24.67 0.76
CA ARG A 48 46.53 -25.20 2.12
C ARG A 48 45.44 -24.88 3.16
N THR A 49 45.45 -25.67 4.23
CA THR A 49 44.40 -25.83 5.26
C THR A 49 44.94 -25.65 6.69
N GLY A 50 44.07 -25.21 7.62
CA GLY A 50 44.25 -25.33 9.08
C GLY A 50 45.10 -24.24 9.78
N ALA A 51 45.08 -24.06 11.10
CA ALA A 51 44.15 -24.53 12.15
C ALA A 51 44.39 -23.79 13.50
N LYS A 52 43.32 -23.58 14.30
CA LYS A 52 43.19 -23.64 15.79
C LYS A 52 44.30 -23.10 16.74
N ALA A 53 43.95 -22.09 17.59
CA ALA A 53 44.34 -21.90 19.02
C ALA A 53 43.71 -20.56 19.53
N THR A 54 42.84 -20.45 20.55
CA THR A 54 42.95 -20.63 22.03
C THR A 54 43.93 -19.71 22.78
N ALA A 55 43.41 -18.73 23.53
CA ALA A 55 43.96 -18.26 24.82
C ALA A 55 42.90 -17.48 25.64
N ARG A 56 42.82 -17.77 26.95
CA ARG A 56 42.33 -16.83 28.00
C ARG A 56 43.53 -16.06 28.56
N PRO A 57 43.30 -15.09 29.47
CA PRO A 57 43.76 -15.37 30.83
C PRO A 57 42.72 -15.07 31.94
N ASP A 58 42.89 -15.72 33.09
CA ASP A 58 42.07 -15.55 34.30
C ASP A 58 42.63 -14.46 35.23
N GLY A 59 41.78 -13.92 36.13
CA GLY A 59 42.17 -12.94 37.15
C GLY A 59 41.33 -13.03 38.42
N ARG A 60 41.87 -13.75 39.42
CA ARG A 60 41.51 -13.80 40.86
C ARG A 60 41.12 -12.44 41.49
N ALA A 61 40.54 -12.32 42.69
CA ALA A 61 39.76 -13.18 43.61
C ALA A 61 39.55 -12.36 44.91
N SER A 62 38.55 -12.69 45.74
CA SER A 62 38.61 -12.70 47.24
C SER A 62 37.20 -12.65 47.85
N ALA A 63 37.03 -13.21 49.04
CA ALA A 63 35.78 -13.24 49.79
C ALA A 63 36.05 -13.10 51.29
N ARG A 64 35.11 -12.52 52.06
CA ARG A 64 34.50 -13.13 53.28
C ARG A 64 33.64 -12.18 54.13
N LYS A 65 32.53 -12.76 54.62
CA LYS A 65 31.90 -12.68 55.97
C LYS A 65 31.91 -11.37 56.79
N GLY A 66 30.74 -11.05 57.35
CA GLY A 66 30.57 -10.33 58.62
C GLY A 66 29.12 -10.41 59.10
N SER A 67 28.86 -10.62 60.40
CA SER A 67 27.50 -10.83 60.94
C SER A 67 27.32 -10.36 62.39
N ARG A 68 26.09 -9.94 62.73
CA ARG A 68 25.44 -9.80 64.06
C ARG A 68 25.69 -8.55 64.94
N GLN A 69 24.56 -7.87 65.20
CA GLN A 69 23.94 -7.48 66.49
C GLN A 69 24.67 -6.63 67.56
N GLY A 70 23.96 -5.60 68.05
CA GLY A 70 23.96 -5.19 69.48
C GLY A 70 23.76 -3.70 69.76
N GLY A 71 22.86 -3.33 70.70
CA GLY A 71 22.94 -2.03 71.42
C GLY A 71 21.69 -1.12 71.48
N TYR A 72 21.03 -1.08 72.65
CA TYR A 72 19.98 -0.13 73.11
C TYR A 72 20.63 0.83 74.15
N ARG A 73 20.13 2.00 74.60
CA ARG A 73 19.05 3.00 74.33
C ARG A 73 19.35 4.17 75.34
N PRO A 74 18.47 5.18 75.64
CA PRO A 74 17.46 5.95 74.89
C PRO A 74 17.64 7.49 75.01
N ILE A 75 16.84 8.28 74.28
CA ILE A 75 16.29 9.58 74.77
C ILE A 75 14.78 9.57 74.47
N VAL A 76 13.98 10.18 75.35
CA VAL A 76 12.51 10.22 75.27
C VAL A 76 12.06 11.63 74.91
N GLU A 77 11.19 11.75 73.89
CA GLU A 77 10.36 12.94 73.69
C GLU A 77 8.96 12.52 73.19
N ALA A 78 7.99 13.41 73.34
CA ALA A 78 6.55 13.12 73.42
C ALA A 78 5.85 12.88 72.05
N PRO A 79 4.63 12.29 72.01
CA PRO A 79 4.07 11.76 70.77
C PRO A 79 3.53 12.84 69.84
N THR A 80 3.97 12.82 68.58
CA THR A 80 3.30 13.54 67.48
C THR A 80 2.23 12.63 66.85
N ALA A 81 1.09 13.21 66.47
CA ALA A 81 -0.08 12.45 66.00
C ALA A 81 0.21 11.63 64.72
N ALA A 82 -0.47 10.48 64.60
CA ALA A 82 -0.45 9.68 63.39
C ALA A 82 -1.06 10.47 62.21
N PRO A 83 -0.52 10.34 60.98
CA PRO A 83 -1.23 10.75 59.78
C PRO A 83 -2.53 9.93 59.66
N ALA A 84 -3.64 10.58 59.33
CA ALA A 84 -4.88 9.86 59.04
C ALA A 84 -4.69 8.91 57.84
N GLU A 85 -5.21 7.69 57.94
CA GLU A 85 -5.25 6.77 56.80
C GLU A 85 -6.06 7.41 55.66
N ALA A 86 -5.47 7.46 54.46
CA ALA A 86 -6.21 7.83 53.28
C ALA A 86 -7.29 6.75 53.00
N PRO A 87 -8.54 7.11 52.70
CA PRO A 87 -9.57 6.12 52.39
C PRO A 87 -9.16 5.30 51.17
N SER A 88 -9.29 3.98 51.28
CA SER A 88 -9.07 3.07 50.16
C SER A 88 -9.97 3.45 48.98
N PRO A 89 -9.49 3.38 47.72
CA PRO A 89 -10.35 3.58 46.56
C PRO A 89 -11.51 2.58 46.60
N PRO A 90 -12.73 2.97 46.17
CA PRO A 90 -13.85 2.04 46.14
C PRO A 90 -13.52 0.84 45.24
N PRO A 91 -14.01 -0.37 45.55
CA PRO A 91 -13.81 -1.51 44.67
C PRO A 91 -14.40 -1.18 43.30
N VAL A 92 -13.55 -1.27 42.27
CA VAL A 92 -14.01 -1.12 40.87
C VAL A 92 -15.05 -2.19 40.64
N ALA A 93 -16.30 -1.77 40.41
CA ALA A 93 -17.38 -2.71 40.13
C ALA A 93 -17.00 -3.52 38.89
N ALA A 94 -16.91 -4.85 39.04
CA ALA A 94 -16.70 -5.72 37.91
C ALA A 94 -17.95 -5.65 37.03
N GLU A 95 -17.87 -4.92 35.92
CA GLU A 95 -18.96 -4.84 34.94
C GLU A 95 -19.32 -6.26 34.51
N GLN A 96 -20.55 -6.66 34.81
CA GLN A 96 -21.09 -7.92 34.31
C GLN A 96 -21.31 -7.76 32.81
N TYR A 97 -20.33 -8.24 32.02
CA TYR A 97 -20.46 -8.33 30.57
C TYR A 97 -21.64 -9.23 30.21
N ASN A 98 -22.78 -8.57 29.97
CA ASN A 98 -24.02 -9.24 29.62
C ASN A 98 -23.86 -9.74 28.18
N ALA A 99 -23.67 -11.05 27.99
CA ALA A 99 -23.29 -11.65 26.70
C ALA A 99 -24.31 -11.50 25.55
N ILE A 100 -25.41 -10.80 25.81
CA ILE A 100 -26.49 -10.45 24.88
C ILE A 100 -26.34 -9.00 24.37
N SER A 101 -25.64 -8.15 25.13
CA SER A 101 -25.32 -6.77 24.74
C SER A 101 -23.98 -6.74 24.03
N LEU A 102 -24.00 -6.53 22.70
CA LEU A 102 -22.80 -6.06 21.99
C LEU A 102 -22.39 -4.71 22.62
N PRO A 103 -21.09 -4.47 22.87
CA PRO A 103 -20.64 -3.16 23.33
C PRO A 103 -21.00 -2.10 22.29
N ASP A 104 -21.43 -0.93 22.75
CA ASP A 104 -21.68 0.22 21.89
C ASP A 104 -20.46 0.49 21.00
N GLU A 105 -20.72 0.91 19.76
CA GLU A 105 -19.66 1.17 18.80
C GLU A 105 -18.69 2.23 19.34
N ALA A 106 -17.41 1.85 19.49
CA ALA A 106 -16.38 2.74 19.97
C ALA A 106 -16.35 4.01 19.12
N GLN A 107 -16.55 5.16 19.78
CA GLN A 107 -16.76 6.43 19.09
C GLN A 107 -15.67 6.71 18.04
N PRO A 108 -16.03 7.15 16.82
CA PRO A 108 -15.09 7.38 15.73
C PRO A 108 -13.89 8.25 16.11
N GLN A 109 -12.72 7.65 16.33
CA GLN A 109 -11.49 8.36 16.70
C GLN A 109 -10.81 8.99 15.48
N TRP A 110 -11.51 9.94 14.86
CA TRP A 110 -10.97 10.82 13.83
C TRP A 110 -9.78 11.61 14.37
N ARG A 111 -8.75 11.73 13.54
CA ARG A 111 -7.58 12.56 13.75
C ARG A 111 -7.36 13.39 12.50
N SER A 112 -7.20 14.70 12.67
CA SER A 112 -6.93 15.63 11.60
C SER A 112 -5.43 15.77 11.35
N TYR A 113 -5.06 15.97 10.09
CA TYR A 113 -3.68 16.20 9.67
C TYR A 113 -3.61 17.31 8.61
N ASP A 114 -2.60 18.16 8.76
CA ASP A 114 -2.14 19.08 7.72
C ASP A 114 -0.99 18.41 6.96
N ILE A 115 -1.16 18.23 5.65
CA ILE A 115 -0.17 17.63 4.76
C ILE A 115 0.41 18.72 3.88
N SER A 116 1.60 19.20 4.24
CA SER A 116 2.32 20.28 3.55
C SER A 116 3.26 19.70 2.50
N SER A 117 2.92 19.88 1.22
CA SER A 117 3.75 19.55 0.06
C SER A 117 4.46 20.79 -0.46
N ILE A 118 5.78 20.74 -0.56
CA ILE A 118 6.62 21.79 -1.15
C ILE A 118 7.34 21.17 -2.35
N ILE A 119 7.18 21.80 -3.51
CA ILE A 119 7.83 21.41 -4.77
C ILE A 119 8.59 22.62 -5.31
N THR A 120 9.86 22.41 -5.63
CA THR A 120 10.73 23.38 -6.30
C THR A 120 11.31 22.71 -7.53
N LEU A 121 11.16 23.37 -8.68
CA LEU A 121 11.66 22.87 -9.96
C LEU A 121 12.88 23.67 -10.39
N HIS A 122 13.89 22.99 -10.91
CA HIS A 122 15.20 23.53 -11.24
C HIS A 122 15.54 23.24 -12.71
N HIS A 123 16.36 24.11 -13.30
CA HIS A 123 16.87 23.96 -14.68
C HIS A 123 15.77 23.87 -15.78
N ILE A 124 14.57 24.37 -15.48
CA ILE A 124 13.46 24.45 -16.44
C ILE A 124 13.56 25.75 -17.26
N LYS A 125 13.15 25.68 -18.54
CA LYS A 125 12.97 26.83 -19.44
C LYS A 125 11.72 26.61 -20.30
N GLY A 126 11.01 27.69 -20.64
CA GLY A 126 9.80 27.60 -21.46
C GLY A 126 8.59 27.06 -20.69
N LYS A 127 7.55 26.65 -21.43
CA LYS A 127 6.29 26.15 -20.87
C LYS A 127 6.52 24.94 -19.96
N LEU A 128 5.93 24.99 -18.77
CA LEU A 128 5.96 23.95 -17.73
C LEU A 128 4.54 23.70 -17.19
N ARG A 129 4.23 22.43 -16.92
CA ARG A 129 3.01 22.00 -16.22
C ARG A 129 3.38 20.99 -15.13
N LEU A 130 2.79 21.16 -13.95
CA LEU A 130 2.95 20.30 -12.77
C LEU A 130 1.60 19.65 -12.44
N TRP A 131 1.62 18.40 -11.99
CA TRP A 131 0.49 17.67 -11.42
C TRP A 131 0.87 17.07 -10.08
N LEU A 132 0.01 17.21 -9.07
CA LEU A 132 0.19 16.64 -7.74
C LEU A 132 -1.09 15.87 -7.37
N PRO A 133 -1.04 14.54 -7.15
CA PRO A 133 -2.19 13.81 -6.61
C PRO A 133 -2.56 14.36 -5.23
N LEU A 134 -3.85 14.61 -5.02
CA LEU A 134 -4.41 15.03 -3.74
C LEU A 134 -5.08 13.84 -3.03
N ALA A 135 -5.37 14.03 -1.73
CA ALA A 135 -6.19 13.07 -0.98
C ALA A 135 -7.57 12.91 -1.64
N GLN A 136 -8.12 11.68 -1.64
CA GLN A 136 -9.37 11.41 -2.35
C GLN A 136 -10.51 12.36 -1.92
N TYR A 137 -11.16 13.00 -2.89
CA TYR A 137 -12.24 13.98 -2.65
C TYR A 137 -13.55 13.36 -2.14
N LYS A 138 -13.72 12.04 -2.31
CA LYS A 138 -14.91 11.32 -1.87
C LYS A 138 -14.71 10.83 -0.44
N ASP A 139 -15.53 11.35 0.47
CA ASP A 139 -15.57 10.88 1.84
C ASP A 139 -15.85 9.38 1.93
N THR A 140 -15.10 8.73 2.81
CA THR A 140 -15.26 7.31 3.16
C THR A 140 -15.47 7.21 4.67
N PRO A 141 -15.91 6.05 5.19
CA PRO A 141 -16.01 5.83 6.64
C PRO A 141 -14.69 6.02 7.40
N TRP A 142 -13.54 6.10 6.73
CA TRP A 142 -12.21 6.11 7.35
C TRP A 142 -11.31 7.29 6.91
N GLN A 143 -11.71 8.08 5.92
CA GLN A 143 -11.00 9.26 5.43
C GLN A 143 -11.98 10.32 4.90
N ARG A 144 -11.73 11.60 5.25
CA ARG A 144 -12.41 12.77 4.69
C ARG A 144 -11.40 13.81 4.23
N SER A 145 -11.68 14.50 3.12
CA SER A 145 -10.90 15.67 2.70
C SER A 145 -11.56 16.93 3.25
N LEU A 146 -10.84 17.72 4.04
CA LEU A 146 -11.37 18.91 4.71
C LEU A 146 -11.10 20.19 3.90
N GLY A 147 -10.10 20.18 3.01
CA GLY A 147 -9.80 21.29 2.12
C GLY A 147 -8.35 21.32 1.66
N HIS A 148 -8.06 22.21 0.71
CA HIS A 148 -6.73 22.47 0.18
C HIS A 148 -6.47 23.97 0.11
N SER A 149 -5.26 24.40 0.45
CA SER A 149 -4.77 25.76 0.20
C SER A 149 -3.40 25.69 -0.48
N TRP A 150 -3.10 26.63 -1.37
CA TRP A 150 -1.85 26.62 -2.13
C TRP A 150 -1.36 28.01 -2.50
N ARG A 151 -0.05 28.13 -2.69
CA ARG A 151 0.66 29.32 -3.18
C ARG A 151 1.88 28.91 -3.98
N GLY A 152 2.37 29.77 -4.85
CA GLY A 152 3.50 29.45 -5.73
C GLY A 152 3.75 30.55 -6.75
N THR A 153 4.57 30.23 -7.75
CA THR A 153 4.99 31.18 -8.80
C THR A 153 4.36 30.91 -10.17
N PHE A 154 3.24 30.19 -10.22
CA PHE A 154 2.53 29.78 -11.43
C PHE A 154 1.64 30.88 -12.04
N ASP A 155 1.41 30.81 -13.35
CA ASP A 155 0.48 31.70 -14.07
C ASP A 155 -0.99 31.32 -13.84
N SER A 156 -1.26 30.03 -13.76
CA SER A 156 -2.59 29.50 -13.46
C SER A 156 -2.49 28.17 -12.74
N ALA A 157 -3.42 27.90 -11.83
CA ALA A 157 -3.51 26.64 -11.11
C ALA A 157 -4.96 26.28 -10.83
N GLY A 158 -5.21 25.03 -10.52
CA GLY A 158 -6.53 24.54 -10.14
C GLY A 158 -6.51 23.08 -9.74
N ILE A 159 -7.70 22.52 -9.52
CA ILE A 159 -7.91 21.11 -9.23
C ILE A 159 -8.84 20.55 -10.32
N TYR A 160 -8.50 19.40 -10.87
CA TYR A 160 -9.44 18.60 -11.67
C TYR A 160 -9.71 17.26 -10.98
N ARG A 161 -10.88 16.69 -11.29
CA ARG A 161 -11.35 15.42 -10.77
C ARG A 161 -11.65 14.49 -11.93
N ASP A 162 -11.17 13.25 -11.82
CA ASP A 162 -11.62 12.15 -12.66
C ASP A 162 -12.46 11.20 -11.77
N PRO A 163 -13.80 11.22 -11.89
CA PRO A 163 -14.68 10.36 -11.10
C PRO A 163 -14.65 8.89 -11.57
N VAL A 164 -14.09 8.60 -12.74
CA VAL A 164 -13.86 7.23 -13.22
C VAL A 164 -12.60 6.66 -12.58
N ALA A 165 -11.54 7.47 -12.45
CA ALA A 165 -10.31 7.09 -11.78
C ALA A 165 -10.36 7.22 -10.23
N GLU A 166 -11.43 7.80 -9.69
CA GLU A 166 -11.55 8.24 -8.27
C GLU A 166 -10.36 9.10 -7.86
N MET A 167 -9.95 10.01 -8.74
CA MET A 167 -8.70 10.75 -8.66
C MET A 167 -8.96 12.25 -8.58
N GLU A 168 -8.32 12.92 -7.63
CA GLU A 168 -8.26 14.38 -7.54
C GLU A 168 -6.81 14.83 -7.72
N VAL A 169 -6.58 15.81 -8.59
CA VAL A 169 -5.24 16.24 -8.98
C VAL A 169 -5.18 17.76 -9.00
N PHE A 170 -4.27 18.32 -8.19
CA PHE A 170 -3.86 19.70 -8.34
C PHE A 170 -2.98 19.84 -9.58
N TYR A 171 -3.21 20.88 -10.38
CA TYR A 171 -2.31 21.25 -11.47
C TYR A 171 -1.88 22.72 -11.37
N ALA A 172 -0.68 23.01 -11.85
CA ALA A 172 -0.17 24.36 -12.03
C ALA A 172 0.55 24.48 -13.37
N ASP A 173 0.33 25.60 -14.06
CA ASP A 173 0.91 25.94 -15.35
C ASP A 173 1.79 27.18 -15.24
N TRP A 174 2.93 27.14 -15.92
CA TRP A 174 3.80 28.27 -16.22
C TRP A 174 3.88 28.39 -17.74
N LYS A 175 3.51 29.55 -18.28
CA LYS A 175 3.54 29.83 -19.72
C LYS A 175 4.99 29.91 -20.22
N ASP A 176 5.84 30.57 -19.45
CA ASP A 176 7.29 30.59 -19.63
C ASP A 176 7.97 30.57 -18.25
N ALA A 177 8.56 29.44 -17.88
CA ALA A 177 9.27 29.27 -16.62
C ALA A 177 10.67 29.88 -16.71
N THR A 178 10.79 31.16 -16.32
CA THR A 178 12.09 31.83 -16.15
C THR A 178 12.51 31.84 -14.68
N GLY A 179 13.50 31.04 -14.30
CA GLY A 179 14.04 30.97 -12.94
C GLY A 179 13.70 29.65 -12.24
N THR A 180 13.15 29.72 -11.03
CA THR A 180 12.90 28.56 -10.15
C THR A 180 11.40 28.45 -9.83
N PRO A 181 10.61 27.69 -10.61
CA PRO A 181 9.19 27.45 -10.33
C PRO A 181 8.96 26.78 -8.97
N GLN A 182 7.96 27.27 -8.22
CA GLN A 182 7.67 26.81 -6.86
C GLN A 182 6.17 26.59 -6.63
N LEU A 183 5.86 25.57 -5.83
CA LEU A 183 4.56 25.29 -5.25
C LEU A 183 4.71 24.96 -3.76
N GLN A 184 3.86 25.57 -2.94
CA GLN A 184 3.54 25.08 -1.60
C GLN A 184 2.03 24.82 -1.54
N LEU A 185 1.63 23.61 -1.18
CA LEU A 185 0.24 23.19 -1.05
C LEU A 185 0.04 22.48 0.29
N VAL A 186 -0.98 22.89 1.06
CA VAL A 186 -1.41 22.22 2.29
C VAL A 186 -2.76 21.56 2.04
N SER A 187 -2.86 20.27 2.32
CA SER A 187 -4.11 19.51 2.31
C SER A 187 -4.51 19.14 3.72
N GLN A 188 -5.73 19.47 4.12
CA GLN A 188 -6.30 19.09 5.40
C GLN A 188 -7.14 17.83 5.25
N VAL A 189 -6.88 16.81 6.07
CA VAL A 189 -7.56 15.51 6.00
C VAL A 189 -7.89 14.98 7.38
N ALA A 190 -9.07 14.38 7.53
CA ALA A 190 -9.43 13.62 8.72
C ALA A 190 -9.30 12.12 8.45
N LYS A 191 -8.72 11.37 9.40
CA LYS A 191 -8.49 9.93 9.31
C LYS A 191 -8.91 9.21 10.57
N GLN A 192 -9.55 8.04 10.41
CA GLN A 192 -9.65 7.03 11.47
C GLN A 192 -9.18 5.67 10.97
N ASP A 193 -9.05 4.72 11.90
CA ASP A 193 -8.69 3.34 11.62
C ASP A 193 -9.84 2.69 10.83
N ARG A 194 -9.51 1.84 9.86
CA ARG A 194 -10.51 1.08 9.09
C ARG A 194 -10.52 -0.36 9.55
N HIS A 195 -11.70 -0.86 9.89
CA HIS A 195 -11.92 -2.24 10.29
C HIS A 195 -12.96 -2.91 9.38
N PHE A 196 -12.74 -4.18 9.07
CA PHE A 196 -13.72 -5.11 8.52
C PHE A 196 -14.12 -6.09 9.61
N ASP A 197 -15.42 -6.26 9.79
CA ASP A 197 -16.03 -7.18 10.75
C ASP A 197 -16.90 -8.17 9.98
N ILE A 198 -16.48 -9.44 9.95
CA ILE A 198 -17.18 -10.52 9.23
C ILE A 198 -18.55 -10.87 9.85
N THR A 199 -18.82 -10.42 11.08
CA THR A 199 -20.13 -10.60 11.73
C THR A 199 -21.14 -9.53 11.28
N ARG A 200 -20.66 -8.35 10.87
CA ARG A 200 -21.49 -7.24 10.39
C ARG A 200 -21.82 -7.40 8.91
N ARG A 201 -23.08 -7.70 8.62
CA ARG A 201 -23.66 -7.70 7.28
C ARG A 201 -24.61 -6.52 7.10
N GLY A 202 -24.84 -6.12 5.85
CA GLY A 202 -25.73 -5.00 5.52
C GLY A 202 -25.01 -3.75 5.05
N SER A 203 -23.72 -3.86 4.67
CA SER A 203 -23.01 -2.79 3.99
C SER A 203 -23.78 -2.33 2.74
N VAL A 204 -23.88 -1.01 2.54
CA VAL A 204 -24.55 -0.42 1.38
C VAL A 204 -23.97 -1.00 0.10
N ALA A 205 -24.84 -1.43 -0.82
CA ALA A 205 -24.42 -2.00 -2.09
C ALA A 205 -23.67 -0.95 -2.92
N GLU A 206 -22.52 -1.34 -3.48
CA GLU A 206 -21.76 -0.46 -4.38
C GLU A 206 -22.43 -0.41 -5.76
N ARG A 207 -22.27 0.70 -6.46
CA ARG A 207 -22.89 0.93 -7.76
C ARG A 207 -22.32 -0.06 -8.78
N GLY A 208 -23.19 -0.75 -9.53
CA GLY A 208 -22.79 -1.83 -10.45
C GLY A 208 -21.78 -1.42 -11.52
N GLU A 209 -21.73 -0.15 -11.93
CA GLU A 209 -20.69 0.38 -12.83
C GLU A 209 -19.29 0.38 -12.20
N VAL A 210 -19.17 0.67 -10.90
CA VAL A 210 -17.90 0.68 -10.16
C VAL A 210 -17.39 -0.75 -10.04
N LEU A 211 -18.29 -1.68 -9.70
CA LEU A 211 -17.97 -3.11 -9.65
C LEU A 211 -17.53 -3.64 -11.01
N ARG A 212 -18.23 -3.30 -12.10
CA ARG A 212 -17.86 -3.72 -13.46
C ARG A 212 -16.50 -3.16 -13.88
N ARG A 213 -16.20 -1.90 -13.54
CA ARG A 213 -14.88 -1.28 -13.75
C ARG A 213 -13.79 -1.98 -12.96
N CYS A 214 -14.06 -2.29 -11.68
CA CYS A 214 -13.13 -3.01 -10.80
C CYS A 214 -13.00 -4.50 -11.12
N LEU A 215 -13.60 -4.99 -12.21
CA LEU A 215 -13.37 -6.31 -12.80
C LEU A 215 -12.51 -6.24 -14.08
N GLN A 216 -12.30 -5.05 -14.67
CA GLN A 216 -11.55 -4.91 -15.93
C GLN A 216 -10.05 -5.10 -15.73
N SER A 217 -9.40 -5.61 -16.77
CA SER A 217 -7.94 -5.55 -16.93
C SER A 217 -7.46 -4.10 -17.09
N SER A 218 -6.16 -3.91 -16.87
CA SER A 218 -5.41 -2.69 -17.17
C SER A 218 -4.12 -3.09 -17.89
N ASN A 219 -3.41 -2.16 -18.52
CA ASN A 219 -2.26 -2.46 -19.38
C ASN A 219 -1.15 -3.30 -18.70
N LEU A 220 -0.95 -3.12 -17.39
CA LEU A 220 0.03 -3.89 -16.60
C LEU A 220 -0.59 -4.94 -15.65
N VAL A 221 -1.93 -5.07 -15.66
CA VAL A 221 -2.66 -6.06 -14.86
C VAL A 221 -3.71 -6.72 -15.76
N PRO A 222 -3.31 -7.72 -16.59
CA PRO A 222 -4.27 -8.58 -17.28
C PRO A 222 -5.07 -9.43 -16.29
N THR A 223 -6.16 -10.02 -16.76
CA THR A 223 -7.10 -10.82 -15.94
C THR A 223 -7.31 -12.23 -16.48
N ASP A 224 -6.51 -12.64 -17.46
CA ASP A 224 -6.56 -13.93 -18.15
C ASP A 224 -5.21 -14.67 -18.01
N GLY A 225 -4.90 -15.58 -18.93
CA GLY A 225 -3.57 -16.16 -19.08
C GLY A 225 -2.95 -16.73 -17.80
N LEU A 226 -1.76 -16.24 -17.44
CA LEU A 226 -1.04 -16.64 -16.24
C LEU A 226 -1.71 -16.18 -14.94
N VAL A 227 -2.39 -15.02 -14.97
CA VAL A 227 -3.08 -14.43 -13.81
C VAL A 227 -4.24 -15.33 -13.40
N HIS A 228 -5.12 -15.68 -14.34
CA HIS A 228 -6.24 -16.57 -14.07
C HIS A 228 -5.79 -17.94 -13.55
N ARG A 229 -4.79 -18.56 -14.19
CA ARG A 229 -4.23 -19.85 -13.73
C ARG A 229 -3.57 -19.78 -12.36
N ALA A 230 -3.04 -18.64 -11.94
CA ALA A 230 -2.53 -18.45 -10.58
C ALA A 230 -3.67 -18.29 -9.57
N ALA A 231 -4.72 -17.55 -9.92
CA ALA A 231 -5.88 -17.36 -9.07
C ALA A 231 -6.68 -18.65 -8.86
N GLU A 232 -6.92 -19.44 -9.91
CA GLU A 232 -7.55 -20.77 -9.80
C GLU A 232 -6.79 -21.70 -8.83
N ARG A 233 -5.45 -21.72 -8.91
CA ARG A 233 -4.59 -22.49 -7.98
C ARG A 233 -4.68 -21.97 -6.55
N ALA A 234 -4.80 -20.66 -6.35
CA ALA A 234 -4.95 -20.06 -5.02
C ALA A 234 -6.31 -20.37 -4.38
N ILE A 235 -7.42 -20.29 -5.12
CA ILE A 235 -8.77 -20.53 -4.57
C ILE A 235 -9.18 -22.01 -4.52
N GLY A 236 -8.62 -22.85 -5.40
CA GLY A 236 -8.95 -24.27 -5.51
C GLY A 236 -10.46 -24.51 -5.67
N ARG A 237 -11.11 -25.08 -4.64
CA ARG A 237 -12.55 -25.39 -4.63
C ARG A 237 -13.42 -24.42 -3.84
N ILE A 238 -12.84 -23.36 -3.26
CA ILE A 238 -13.55 -22.39 -2.41
C ILE A 238 -14.62 -21.65 -3.24
N LYS A 239 -15.82 -21.51 -2.67
CA LYS A 239 -16.99 -20.86 -3.32
C LYS A 239 -17.47 -19.58 -2.64
N ASP A 240 -17.15 -19.39 -1.35
CA ASP A 240 -17.48 -18.16 -0.64
C ASP A 240 -16.52 -17.02 -1.08
N PRO A 241 -17.03 -15.85 -1.53
CA PRO A 241 -16.17 -14.77 -2.05
C PRO A 241 -15.20 -14.18 -1.02
N VAL A 242 -15.56 -14.15 0.28
CA VAL A 242 -14.65 -13.65 1.33
C VAL A 242 -13.51 -14.65 1.55
N ALA A 243 -13.82 -15.95 1.59
CA ALA A 243 -12.83 -17.01 1.67
C ALA A 243 -11.95 -17.11 0.40
N GLN A 244 -12.49 -16.84 -0.79
CA GLN A 244 -11.70 -16.74 -2.02
C GLN A 244 -10.72 -15.56 -1.96
N GLY A 245 -11.18 -14.37 -1.57
CA GLY A 245 -10.32 -13.21 -1.35
C GLY A 245 -9.24 -13.47 -0.30
N LYS A 246 -9.57 -14.20 0.79
CA LYS A 246 -8.61 -14.62 1.81
C LYS A 246 -7.56 -15.60 1.26
N ALA A 247 -7.97 -16.58 0.46
CA ALA A 247 -7.06 -17.54 -0.15
C ALA A 247 -6.10 -16.89 -1.15
N ILE A 248 -6.57 -15.93 -1.96
CA ILE A 248 -5.73 -15.13 -2.85
C ILE A 248 -4.76 -14.25 -2.04
N TYR A 249 -5.23 -13.61 -0.96
CA TYR A 249 -4.38 -12.83 -0.06
C TYR A 249 -3.26 -13.67 0.56
N ASP A 250 -3.59 -14.83 1.12
CA ASP A 250 -2.59 -15.75 1.68
C ASP A 250 -1.60 -16.22 0.62
N TRP A 251 -2.09 -16.62 -0.55
CA TRP A 251 -1.24 -17.05 -1.67
C TRP A 251 -0.27 -15.94 -2.09
N VAL A 252 -0.72 -14.69 -2.22
CA VAL A 252 0.16 -13.55 -2.54
C VAL A 252 1.22 -13.36 -1.44
N VAL A 253 0.83 -13.41 -0.16
CA VAL A 253 1.79 -13.30 0.95
C VAL A 253 2.79 -14.45 0.96
N ASP A 254 2.39 -15.67 0.60
CA ASP A 254 3.27 -16.85 0.62
C ASP A 254 4.20 -16.93 -0.60
N ASN A 255 3.78 -16.42 -1.75
CA ASN A 255 4.51 -16.56 -3.02
C ASN A 255 5.32 -15.30 -3.41
N THR A 256 5.13 -14.16 -2.74
CA THR A 256 5.88 -12.92 -3.05
C THR A 256 7.04 -12.64 -2.10
N SER A 257 8.00 -11.80 -2.52
CA SER A 257 9.05 -11.23 -1.67
C SER A 257 9.10 -9.70 -1.81
N TYR A 258 9.47 -9.02 -0.72
CA TYR A 258 9.65 -7.57 -0.72
C TYR A 258 11.08 -7.23 -1.17
N ASP A 259 11.21 -6.42 -2.22
CA ASP A 259 12.48 -5.96 -2.78
C ASP A 259 12.68 -4.46 -2.46
N PRO A 260 13.52 -4.08 -1.47
CA PRO A 260 13.77 -2.68 -1.16
C PRO A 260 14.49 -1.92 -2.29
N GLY A 261 15.17 -2.62 -3.21
CA GLY A 261 15.96 -2.05 -4.30
C GLY A 261 15.13 -1.59 -5.51
N ARG A 262 13.85 -1.99 -5.63
CA ARG A 262 12.94 -1.49 -6.68
C ARG A 262 12.74 0.02 -6.58
N SER A 263 12.68 0.71 -7.72
CA SER A 263 12.35 2.14 -7.80
C SER A 263 10.94 2.44 -7.27
N GLY A 264 10.79 3.56 -6.54
CA GLY A 264 9.49 4.01 -6.04
C GLY A 264 8.76 2.96 -5.20
N ILE A 265 7.50 2.68 -5.55
CA ILE A 265 6.65 1.66 -4.91
C ILE A 265 6.50 0.38 -5.72
N GLY A 266 7.29 0.20 -6.80
CA GLY A 266 7.14 -0.89 -7.77
C GLY A 266 6.79 -0.37 -9.17
N ARG A 267 6.71 -1.29 -10.14
CA ARG A 267 6.23 -1.01 -11.51
C ARG A 267 4.75 -1.37 -11.69
N GLY A 268 4.26 -2.36 -10.94
CA GLY A 268 2.90 -2.89 -11.08
C GLY A 268 2.70 -3.82 -12.28
N ASP A 269 3.79 -4.34 -12.85
CA ASP A 269 3.78 -5.23 -14.02
C ASP A 269 3.54 -6.69 -13.62
N VAL A 270 2.26 -7.03 -13.48
CA VAL A 270 1.82 -8.33 -12.96
C VAL A 270 2.07 -9.45 -13.97
N GLU A 271 2.01 -9.15 -15.27
CA GLU A 271 2.31 -10.13 -16.32
C GLU A 271 3.79 -10.51 -16.30
N ALA A 272 4.71 -9.52 -16.32
CA ALA A 272 6.14 -9.80 -16.27
C ALA A 272 6.57 -10.50 -14.97
N MET A 273 5.94 -10.20 -13.83
CA MET A 273 6.17 -10.92 -12.57
C MET A 273 5.81 -12.41 -12.67
N LEU A 274 4.66 -12.73 -13.26
CA LEU A 274 4.19 -14.12 -13.38
C LEU A 274 4.94 -14.90 -14.47
N ASP A 275 5.27 -14.27 -15.59
CA ASP A 275 5.99 -14.90 -16.71
C ASP A 275 7.44 -15.22 -16.35
N SER A 276 8.13 -14.27 -15.70
CA SER A 276 9.49 -14.49 -15.20
C SER A 276 9.58 -15.45 -14.00
N GLY A 277 8.45 -15.75 -13.36
CA GLY A 277 8.38 -16.46 -12.07
C GLY A 277 8.99 -15.69 -10.89
N GLN A 278 9.50 -14.47 -11.09
CA GLN A 278 10.13 -13.65 -10.07
C GLN A 278 9.09 -12.73 -9.42
N LEU A 279 8.32 -13.31 -8.50
CA LEU A 279 7.29 -12.62 -7.71
C LEU A 279 7.92 -11.71 -6.63
N SER A 280 8.72 -10.74 -7.04
CA SER A 280 9.53 -9.88 -6.16
C SER A 280 9.36 -8.41 -6.53
N GLY A 281 9.04 -7.58 -5.54
CA GLY A 281 8.64 -6.19 -5.77
C GLY A 281 8.36 -5.40 -4.51
N LYS A 282 7.77 -4.21 -4.69
CA LYS A 282 7.28 -3.34 -3.60
C LYS A 282 5.75 -3.38 -3.53
N SER A 283 5.17 -2.44 -2.78
CA SER A 283 3.74 -2.47 -2.45
C SER A 283 2.81 -2.39 -3.66
N ALA A 284 3.14 -1.63 -4.72
CA ALA A 284 2.34 -1.65 -5.95
C ALA A 284 2.42 -3.00 -6.66
N ASP A 285 3.60 -3.59 -6.78
CA ASP A 285 3.79 -4.91 -7.41
C ASP A 285 2.94 -5.99 -6.70
N ILE A 286 3.01 -6.02 -5.36
CA ILE A 286 2.34 -7.03 -4.53
C ILE A 286 0.82 -6.77 -4.43
N ALA A 287 0.39 -5.51 -4.29
CA ALA A 287 -1.04 -5.16 -4.23
C ALA A 287 -1.73 -5.34 -5.59
N LEU A 288 -1.07 -4.99 -6.70
CA LEU A 288 -1.62 -5.17 -8.05
C LEU A 288 -1.68 -6.64 -8.45
N LEU A 289 -0.74 -7.48 -8.01
CA LEU A 289 -0.85 -8.94 -8.15
C LEU A 289 -2.12 -9.45 -7.45
N PHE A 290 -2.36 -9.08 -6.18
CA PHE A 290 -3.60 -9.43 -5.48
C PHE A 290 -4.86 -8.98 -6.24
N VAL A 291 -4.86 -7.74 -6.74
CA VAL A 291 -5.98 -7.18 -7.51
C VAL A 291 -6.22 -7.97 -8.81
N GLY A 292 -5.19 -8.24 -9.60
CA GLY A 292 -5.30 -8.98 -10.85
C GLY A 292 -5.85 -10.39 -10.64
N LEU A 293 -5.35 -11.10 -9.62
CA LEU A 293 -5.83 -12.42 -9.24
C LEU A 293 -7.32 -12.39 -8.86
N CYS A 294 -7.75 -11.47 -7.99
CA CYS A 294 -9.17 -11.30 -7.64
C CYS A 294 -10.05 -11.02 -8.87
N ARG A 295 -9.65 -10.07 -9.72
CA ARG A 295 -10.39 -9.71 -10.94
C ARG A 295 -10.54 -10.90 -11.88
N SER A 296 -9.47 -11.68 -12.07
CA SER A 296 -9.47 -12.84 -12.97
C SER A 296 -10.49 -13.93 -12.61
N VAL A 297 -10.91 -14.02 -11.35
CA VAL A 297 -11.92 -14.99 -10.87
C VAL A 297 -13.29 -14.34 -10.60
N GLY A 298 -13.52 -13.12 -11.07
CA GLY A 298 -14.81 -12.44 -10.96
C GLY A 298 -15.06 -11.70 -9.64
N ILE A 299 -14.03 -11.48 -8.81
CA ILE A 299 -14.13 -10.67 -7.59
C ILE A 299 -13.71 -9.23 -7.93
N PRO A 300 -14.60 -8.21 -7.82
CA PRO A 300 -14.23 -6.83 -8.09
C PRO A 300 -13.16 -6.37 -7.10
N ALA A 301 -12.03 -5.87 -7.59
CA ALA A 301 -10.91 -5.43 -6.76
C ALA A 301 -10.25 -4.18 -7.33
N ARG A 302 -9.67 -3.35 -6.46
CA ARG A 302 -8.92 -2.15 -6.87
C ARG A 302 -7.69 -1.91 -5.99
N PRO A 303 -6.60 -1.38 -6.57
CA PRO A 303 -5.53 -0.79 -5.77
C PRO A 303 -6.05 0.48 -5.10
N VAL A 304 -5.38 0.89 -4.04
CA VAL A 304 -5.56 2.21 -3.44
C VAL A 304 -4.16 2.79 -3.19
N PHE A 305 -3.79 3.77 -4.02
CA PHE A 305 -2.51 4.45 -3.98
C PHE A 305 -2.57 5.59 -2.96
N GLY A 306 -1.46 5.83 -2.25
CA GLY A 306 -1.46 6.73 -1.12
C GLY A 306 -0.09 7.03 -0.54
N LEU A 307 -0.09 7.62 0.66
CA LEU A 307 1.10 8.12 1.35
C LEU A 307 1.00 7.83 2.86
N ARG A 308 2.08 7.36 3.49
CA ARG A 308 2.18 7.28 4.96
C ARG A 308 2.39 8.67 5.56
N ILE A 309 1.66 8.99 6.63
CA ILE A 309 1.61 10.32 7.24
C ILE A 309 1.81 10.31 8.77
N ASP A 310 1.96 9.14 9.40
CA ASP A 310 2.21 9.01 10.83
C ASP A 310 2.98 7.71 11.12
N SER A 311 3.50 7.58 12.34
CA SER A 311 4.01 6.32 12.90
C SER A 311 2.96 5.20 12.89
N SER A 312 3.41 3.95 12.82
CA SER A 312 2.58 2.75 12.96
C SER A 312 2.69 2.20 14.39
N ARG A 313 1.58 1.66 14.91
CA ARG A 313 1.56 0.90 16.17
C ARG A 313 1.85 -0.59 16.01
N LEU A 314 1.99 -1.06 14.76
CA LEU A 314 2.23 -2.47 14.44
C LEU A 314 3.73 -2.75 14.32
N PHE A 315 4.42 -2.00 13.45
CA PHE A 315 5.86 -2.11 13.22
C PHE A 315 6.42 -0.77 12.71
N ALA A 316 7.64 -0.40 13.11
CA ALA A 316 8.24 0.88 12.73
C ALA A 316 8.27 1.10 11.21
N GLY A 317 8.59 0.04 10.44
CA GLY A 317 8.63 0.07 8.98
C GLY A 317 7.27 0.28 8.28
N LEU A 318 6.15 0.25 9.00
CA LEU A 318 4.79 0.43 8.44
C LEU A 318 4.21 1.84 8.69
N GLY A 319 4.99 2.73 9.32
CA GLY A 319 4.68 4.15 9.45
C GLY A 319 5.83 5.03 8.93
N ALA A 320 5.65 6.34 9.04
CA ALA A 320 6.67 7.32 8.66
C ALA A 320 6.43 8.67 9.34
N THR A 321 7.50 9.41 9.61
CA THR A 321 7.50 10.79 10.12
C THR A 321 8.64 11.59 9.46
N GLY A 322 8.64 12.92 9.60
CA GLY A 322 9.59 13.79 8.90
C GLY A 322 9.24 13.94 7.42
N ASN A 323 10.25 13.97 6.53
CA ASN A 323 10.02 14.14 5.09
C ASN A 323 9.49 12.85 4.44
N LEU A 324 8.23 12.88 4.04
CA LEU A 324 7.45 11.76 3.53
C LEU A 324 7.65 11.49 2.03
N ARG A 325 8.59 12.19 1.35
CA ARG A 325 8.74 12.13 -0.13
C ARG A 325 8.95 10.74 -0.74
N THR A 326 9.37 9.74 0.04
CA THR A 326 9.65 8.35 -0.41
C THR A 326 8.76 7.27 0.22
N VAL A 327 7.76 7.64 1.03
CA VAL A 327 6.91 6.68 1.77
C VAL A 327 5.50 6.57 1.19
N GLN A 328 5.40 6.72 -0.13
CA GLN A 328 4.23 6.33 -0.90
C GLN A 328 3.95 4.84 -0.70
N HIS A 329 2.69 4.45 -0.85
CA HIS A 329 2.26 3.08 -0.65
C HIS A 329 1.10 2.72 -1.56
N CYS A 330 0.94 1.43 -1.83
CA CYS A 330 -0.23 0.88 -2.50
C CYS A 330 -0.82 -0.22 -1.62
N ARG A 331 -2.10 -0.08 -1.30
CA ARG A 331 -2.92 -1.09 -0.63
C ARG A 331 -3.90 -1.66 -1.64
N ALA A 332 -4.67 -2.68 -1.28
CA ALA A 332 -5.72 -3.21 -2.15
C ALA A 332 -7.02 -3.41 -1.37
N GLU A 333 -8.14 -3.37 -2.07
CA GLU A 333 -9.42 -3.80 -1.52
C GLU A 333 -10.23 -4.58 -2.56
N PHE A 334 -11.07 -5.47 -2.05
CA PHE A 334 -11.95 -6.30 -2.87
C PHE A 334 -13.39 -6.21 -2.36
N TYR A 335 -14.35 -6.26 -3.28
CA TYR A 335 -15.76 -6.14 -2.96
C TYR A 335 -16.40 -7.53 -2.80
N THR A 336 -17.18 -7.71 -1.74
CA THR A 336 -18.07 -8.87 -1.60
C THR A 336 -19.50 -8.45 -1.26
N PRO A 337 -20.53 -9.05 -1.88
CA PRO A 337 -21.93 -8.73 -1.57
C PRO A 337 -22.23 -8.91 -0.08
N GLY A 338 -22.96 -7.95 0.51
CA GLY A 338 -23.34 -7.94 1.92
C GLY A 338 -22.29 -7.37 2.89
N TYR A 339 -21.01 -7.37 2.51
CA TYR A 339 -19.89 -6.85 3.33
C TYR A 339 -19.26 -5.58 2.75
N GLY A 340 -19.41 -5.32 1.45
CA GLY A 340 -18.84 -4.14 0.79
C GLY A 340 -17.36 -4.30 0.45
N TRP A 341 -16.61 -3.19 0.49
CA TRP A 341 -15.17 -3.15 0.23
C TRP A 341 -14.37 -3.59 1.45
N ILE A 342 -13.71 -4.75 1.35
CA ILE A 342 -12.84 -5.33 2.37
C ILE A 342 -11.39 -4.88 2.10
N PRO A 343 -10.74 -4.15 3.02
CA PRO A 343 -9.36 -3.70 2.87
C PRO A 343 -8.37 -4.84 3.11
N VAL A 344 -7.29 -4.89 2.33
CA VAL A 344 -6.14 -5.78 2.55
C VAL A 344 -4.82 -5.05 2.35
N ASP A 345 -3.75 -5.55 2.95
CA ASP A 345 -2.39 -5.07 2.68
C ASP A 345 -1.35 -6.21 2.72
N PRO A 346 -1.25 -7.02 1.65
CA PRO A 346 -0.20 -8.04 1.55
C PRO A 346 1.21 -7.43 1.41
N GLY A 347 1.31 -6.18 0.94
CA GLY A 347 2.58 -5.46 0.79
C GLY A 347 3.23 -5.16 2.14
N ASP A 348 2.46 -4.65 3.10
CA ASP A 348 2.95 -4.38 4.46
C ASP A 348 3.29 -5.66 5.23
N VAL A 349 2.61 -6.78 4.96
CA VAL A 349 3.04 -8.09 5.49
C VAL A 349 4.43 -8.46 4.96
N ARG A 350 4.64 -8.41 3.63
CA ARG A 350 5.95 -8.76 3.05
C ARG A 350 7.06 -7.80 3.48
N LYS A 351 6.74 -6.52 3.67
CA LYS A 351 7.67 -5.51 4.19
C LYS A 351 8.06 -5.80 5.63
N ALA A 352 7.11 -6.13 6.51
CA ALA A 352 7.41 -6.51 7.90
C ALA A 352 8.26 -7.79 7.98
N ILE A 353 8.00 -8.80 7.14
CA ILE A 353 8.85 -10.00 7.03
C ILE A 353 10.31 -9.61 6.70
N HIS A 354 10.50 -8.72 5.72
CA HIS A 354 11.82 -8.26 5.30
C HIS A 354 12.54 -7.44 6.38
N ASP A 355 11.89 -6.38 6.88
CA ASP A 355 12.52 -5.40 7.78
C ASP A 355 12.83 -6.00 9.16
N GLU A 356 11.90 -6.77 9.71
CA GLU A 356 11.97 -7.35 11.06
C GLU A 356 12.55 -8.78 11.03
N ARG A 357 12.90 -9.30 9.84
CA ARG A 357 13.46 -10.64 9.60
C ARG A 357 12.59 -11.79 10.15
N LEU A 358 11.27 -11.65 10.03
CA LEU A 358 10.31 -12.60 10.61
C LEU A 358 10.36 -13.96 9.91
N SER A 359 10.33 -15.03 10.69
CA SER A 359 10.14 -16.39 10.17
C SER A 359 8.65 -16.70 9.96
N ASN A 360 8.33 -17.71 9.13
CA ASN A 360 6.95 -18.12 8.87
C ASN A 360 6.17 -18.53 10.14
N GLY A 361 6.86 -18.97 11.19
CA GLY A 361 6.27 -19.36 12.48
C GLY A 361 6.21 -18.24 13.53
N ASP A 362 6.65 -17.01 13.20
CA ASP A 362 6.68 -15.90 14.16
C ASP A 362 5.24 -15.50 14.59
N PRO A 363 4.92 -15.48 15.89
CA PRO A 363 3.59 -15.10 16.37
C PRO A 363 3.16 -13.69 15.92
N LYS A 364 4.09 -12.74 15.81
CA LYS A 364 3.80 -11.38 15.31
C LYS A 364 3.38 -11.42 13.85
N LEU A 365 4.02 -12.26 13.03
CA LEU A 365 3.64 -12.44 11.62
C LEU A 365 2.26 -13.08 11.48
N VAL A 366 1.95 -14.09 12.30
CA VAL A 366 0.63 -14.75 12.32
C VAL A 366 -0.47 -13.75 12.68
N VAL A 367 -0.23 -12.86 13.64
CA VAL A 367 -1.16 -11.78 14.00
C VAL A 367 -1.27 -10.75 12.87
N LEU A 368 -0.14 -10.27 12.33
CA LEU A 368 -0.12 -9.25 11.28
C LEU A 368 -0.86 -9.72 10.01
N ARG A 369 -0.67 -10.98 9.57
CA ARG A 369 -1.38 -11.56 8.42
C ARG A 369 -2.89 -11.62 8.62
N LYS A 370 -3.36 -11.87 9.84
CA LYS A 370 -4.79 -11.86 10.15
C LYS A 370 -5.32 -10.44 10.19
N LEU A 371 -4.56 -9.51 10.77
CA LEU A 371 -4.95 -8.11 10.93
C LEU A 371 -5.02 -7.39 9.57
N LEU A 372 -3.96 -7.45 8.77
CA LEU A 372 -3.90 -6.82 7.44
C LEU A 372 -4.78 -7.51 6.37
N PHE A 373 -5.62 -8.47 6.77
CA PHE A 373 -6.83 -8.85 6.07
C PHE A 373 -8.05 -8.26 6.80
N GLY A 374 -8.39 -7.01 6.49
CA GLY A 374 -9.53 -6.31 7.09
C GLY A 374 -9.18 -5.05 7.90
N PHE A 375 -7.91 -4.79 8.21
CA PHE A 375 -7.51 -3.59 8.96
C PHE A 375 -6.54 -2.68 8.20
N TRP A 376 -6.79 -1.37 8.24
CA TRP A 376 -5.82 -0.33 7.92
C TRP A 376 -5.72 0.69 9.06
N GLU A 377 -4.51 0.97 9.53
CA GLU A 377 -4.23 2.06 10.47
C GLU A 377 -4.56 3.44 9.88
N LYS A 378 -4.83 4.43 10.75
CA LYS A 378 -5.01 5.86 10.41
C LYS A 378 -3.74 6.63 10.07
N ASN A 379 -2.61 5.94 9.92
CA ASN A 379 -1.28 6.50 9.71
C ASN A 379 -0.90 6.74 8.24
N TRP A 380 -1.87 6.71 7.33
CA TRP A 380 -1.69 6.89 5.88
C TRP A 380 -2.90 7.62 5.29
N ILE A 381 -2.80 8.09 4.05
CA ILE A 381 -3.92 8.62 3.28
C ILE A 381 -4.01 7.96 1.91
N ALA A 382 -5.23 7.81 1.40
CA ALA A 382 -5.49 7.42 0.02
C ALA A 382 -5.60 8.66 -0.88
N PHE A 383 -4.99 8.57 -2.07
CA PHE A 383 -5.10 9.55 -3.14
C PHE A 383 -6.15 9.12 -4.18
N ASN A 384 -6.03 7.90 -4.71
CA ASN A 384 -6.87 7.39 -5.80
C ASN A 384 -6.75 5.86 -5.95
N SER A 385 -7.60 5.30 -6.83
CA SER A 385 -7.54 3.90 -7.27
C SER A 385 -7.16 3.77 -8.75
N ALA A 386 -6.48 4.77 -9.28
CA ALA A 386 -6.33 4.98 -10.71
C ALA A 386 -5.23 4.13 -11.33
N GLN A 387 -5.56 3.44 -12.42
CA GLN A 387 -4.62 2.72 -13.28
C GLN A 387 -4.73 3.26 -14.71
N ASP A 388 -3.67 3.13 -15.51
CA ASP A 388 -3.61 3.63 -16.89
C ASP A 388 -3.95 5.13 -17.01
N VAL A 389 -3.36 5.92 -16.12
CA VAL A 389 -3.65 7.34 -15.92
C VAL A 389 -3.19 8.20 -17.09
N ARG A 390 -4.12 9.00 -17.61
CA ARG A 390 -3.86 10.09 -18.56
C ARG A 390 -3.98 11.43 -17.83
N LEU A 391 -2.89 12.18 -17.78
CA LEU A 391 -2.86 13.49 -17.12
C LEU A 391 -3.55 14.55 -17.97
N GLN A 392 -4.52 15.28 -17.39
CA GLN A 392 -5.23 16.32 -18.12
C GLN A 392 -4.29 17.48 -18.48
N GLY A 393 -4.24 17.82 -19.77
CA GLY A 393 -3.41 18.90 -20.32
C GLY A 393 -1.95 18.52 -20.60
N ALA A 394 -1.57 17.25 -20.48
CA ALA A 394 -0.24 16.78 -20.87
C ALA A 394 -0.08 16.80 -22.40
N THR A 395 1.10 17.18 -22.87
CA THR A 395 1.45 17.20 -24.30
C THR A 395 2.43 16.09 -24.67
N GLY A 396 3.15 15.52 -23.71
CA GLY A 396 4.01 14.35 -23.88
C GLY A 396 3.23 13.04 -23.99
N ALA A 397 3.69 12.15 -24.87
CA ALA A 397 3.06 10.85 -25.11
C ALA A 397 3.45 9.81 -24.04
N GLY A 398 2.58 9.57 -23.05
CA GLY A 398 2.74 8.43 -22.15
C GLY A 398 1.67 8.31 -21.09
N VAL A 399 0.88 7.24 -21.17
CA VAL A 399 0.00 6.78 -20.07
C VAL A 399 0.87 6.38 -18.87
N LEU A 400 0.49 6.79 -17.66
CA LEU A 400 1.16 6.37 -16.42
C LEU A 400 0.49 5.09 -15.88
N PRO A 401 1.24 4.08 -15.39
CA PRO A 401 0.65 2.91 -14.75
C PRO A 401 -0.30 3.25 -13.59
N PHE A 402 0.04 4.28 -12.81
CA PHE A 402 -0.72 4.85 -11.69
C PHE A 402 -0.16 6.23 -11.33
N LEU A 403 -0.88 7.03 -10.53
CA LEU A 403 -0.44 8.34 -10.06
C LEU A 403 -0.33 8.39 -8.52
N VAL A 404 0.90 8.43 -8.01
CA VAL A 404 1.20 8.48 -6.56
C VAL A 404 2.31 9.48 -6.19
N LEU A 405 3.03 9.99 -7.20
CA LEU A 405 4.11 10.98 -7.07
C LEU A 405 3.80 12.19 -7.96
N PRO A 406 4.30 13.40 -7.62
CA PRO A 406 4.13 14.58 -8.46
C PRO A 406 4.75 14.37 -9.84
N GLN A 407 4.09 14.84 -10.89
CA GLN A 407 4.55 14.73 -12.28
C GLN A 407 4.81 16.14 -12.81
N ALA A 408 5.89 16.34 -13.56
CA ALA A 408 6.19 17.62 -14.20
C ALA A 408 6.55 17.41 -15.67
N GLU A 409 6.01 18.24 -16.56
CA GLU A 409 6.29 18.27 -17.99
C GLU A 409 6.74 19.68 -18.38
N ALA A 410 7.93 19.81 -18.99
CA ALA A 410 8.34 21.07 -19.60
C ALA A 410 8.90 20.83 -21.00
N GLY A 411 8.61 21.76 -21.93
CA GLY A 411 8.93 21.58 -23.35
C GLY A 411 8.29 20.34 -23.99
N GLY A 412 7.18 19.83 -23.43
CA GLY A 412 6.52 18.60 -23.87
C GLY A 412 7.17 17.28 -23.41
N ILE A 413 8.23 17.35 -22.59
CA ILE A 413 8.91 16.18 -22.02
C ILE A 413 8.56 16.09 -20.53
N ARG A 414 8.05 14.93 -20.10
CA ARG A 414 7.81 14.62 -18.69
C ARG A 414 9.09 14.13 -18.02
N PHE A 415 9.39 14.65 -16.84
CA PHE A 415 10.55 14.25 -16.03
C PHE A 415 10.18 13.18 -15.01
N ASP A 416 11.15 12.40 -14.56
CA ASP A 416 10.98 11.44 -13.47
C ASP A 416 10.84 12.19 -12.14
N SER A 417 9.82 11.85 -11.34
CA SER A 417 9.58 12.41 -10.00
C SER A 417 10.73 12.17 -9.00
N SER A 418 11.64 11.25 -9.31
CA SER A 418 12.82 10.92 -8.53
C SER A 418 14.10 11.67 -8.97
N ASP A 419 14.05 12.39 -10.11
CA ASP A 419 15.12 13.29 -10.56
C ASP A 419 15.23 14.51 -9.62
N ALA A 420 16.10 14.38 -8.62
CA ALA A 420 16.35 15.41 -7.63
C ALA A 420 17.13 16.62 -8.17
N GLU A 421 17.73 16.53 -9.36
CA GLU A 421 18.39 17.68 -10.01
C GLU A 421 17.34 18.62 -10.62
N ARG A 422 16.23 18.07 -11.13
CA ARG A 422 15.13 18.86 -11.73
C ARG A 422 13.96 19.13 -10.78
N LEU A 423 13.69 18.25 -9.84
CA LEU A 423 12.50 18.29 -8.99
C LEU A 423 12.85 17.99 -7.52
N SER A 424 12.90 19.05 -6.71
CA SER A 424 12.93 18.92 -5.25
C SER A 424 11.50 18.80 -4.73
N TYR A 425 11.21 17.73 -3.99
CA TYR A 425 9.91 17.44 -3.40
C TYR A 425 10.07 17.11 -1.91
N THR A 426 9.41 17.88 -1.06
CA THR A 426 9.30 17.63 0.38
C THR A 426 7.84 17.54 0.75
N VAL A 427 7.48 16.53 1.53
CA VAL A 427 6.14 16.45 2.16
C VAL A 427 6.33 16.24 3.64
N ASN A 428 5.60 16.99 4.46
CA ASN A 428 5.50 16.72 5.88
C ASN A 428 4.03 16.59 6.24
N ALA A 429 3.71 15.75 7.22
CA ALA A 429 2.40 15.69 7.84
C ALA A 429 2.52 16.08 9.31
N SER A 430 1.67 17.00 9.76
CA SER A 430 1.51 17.39 11.16
C SER A 430 0.09 17.04 11.61
N ARG A 431 -0.04 16.47 12.80
CA ARG A 431 -1.35 16.33 13.44
C ARG A 431 -1.89 17.72 13.75
N VAL A 432 -3.18 17.92 13.51
CA VAL A 432 -3.90 19.11 13.98
C VAL A 432 -4.65 18.66 15.23
N ASP A 433 -4.21 19.16 16.39
CA ASP A 433 -4.95 19.03 17.62
C ASP A 433 -6.21 19.92 17.52
N GLY A 434 -7.36 19.36 17.86
CA GLY A 434 -8.69 19.98 17.69
C GLY A 434 -9.35 20.35 19.01
#